data_AF-A0A9X1MCV1-F1
#
_entry.id   AF-A0A9X1MCV1-F1
#
_cell.length_a   1.000
_cell.length_b   1.000
_cell.length_c   1.000
_cell.angle_alpha   90.00
_cell.angle_beta   90.00
_cell.angle_gamma   90.00
#
_symmetry.space_group_name_H-M   'P 1'
#
loop_
_entity.id
_entity.type
_entity.pdbx_description
1 polymer ?
#
loop_
_entity_poly.entity_id
_entity_poly.type
_entity_poly.pdbx_seq_one_letter_code
_entity_poly.pdbx_strand_id
1 'polypeptide(L)'
;MSIVGEPDFEPAIQPLLQVLTGSPTDEELAALTAVVLGLGAGAPDSAAPVLRDPATTRRAWTRRRQLSLTPAPGPGSWRRTYR
;
A
#
# COMPACT_ATOMS: atom_id res chain seq x y z
N MET A 1 16.46 2.69 51.14
CA MET A 1 15.86 3.49 50.04
C MET A 1 15.92 2.60 48.79
N SER A 2 14.89 1.81 48.54
CA SER A 2 14.86 0.87 47.41
C SER A 2 14.63 1.65 46.12
N ILE A 3 15.54 1.51 45.16
CA ILE A 3 15.36 1.98 43.79
C ILE A 3 14.24 1.15 43.16
N VAL A 4 13.19 1.86 42.73
CA VAL A 4 12.09 1.37 41.93
C VAL A 4 12.68 0.75 40.65
N GLY A 5 12.26 -0.47 40.31
CA GLY A 5 12.65 -1.12 39.07
C GLY A 5 12.23 -0.28 37.87
N GLU A 6 13.19 0.04 37.02
CA GLU A 6 12.98 0.66 35.71
C GLU A 6 12.05 -0.25 34.89
N PRO A 7 10.99 0.26 34.25
CA PRO A 7 10.18 -0.56 33.36
C PRO A 7 11.00 -0.90 32.11
N ASP A 8 11.24 -2.20 31.89
CA ASP A 8 11.85 -2.71 30.67
C ASP A 8 10.97 -2.30 29.46
N PHE A 9 11.40 -1.29 28.71
CA PHE A 9 10.78 -0.88 27.45
C PHE A 9 11.27 -1.83 26.35
N GLU A 10 10.60 -2.97 26.19
CA GLU A 10 10.79 -3.82 25.02
C GLU A 10 10.31 -3.08 23.77
N PRO A 11 11.14 -2.89 22.73
CA PRO A 11 10.74 -2.18 21.53
C PRO A 11 9.62 -2.97 20.83
N ALA A 12 8.45 -2.35 20.71
CA ALA A 12 7.32 -2.95 19.99
C ALA A 12 7.71 -3.19 18.53
N ILE A 13 7.95 -4.45 18.17
CA ILE A 13 8.20 -4.88 16.80
C ILE A 13 6.92 -4.61 16.00
N GLN A 14 6.97 -3.65 15.08
CA GLN A 14 5.86 -3.42 14.15
C GLN A 14 5.85 -4.53 13.10
N PRO A 15 4.74 -5.28 12.95
CA PRO A 15 4.69 -6.39 12.01
C PRO A 15 4.72 -5.89 10.56
N LEU A 16 5.44 -6.60 9.69
CA LEU A 16 5.55 -6.26 8.26
C LEU A 16 4.20 -6.37 7.52
N LEU A 17 3.38 -7.34 7.91
CA LEU A 17 2.05 -7.61 7.37
C LEU A 17 1.09 -7.95 8.52
N GLN A 18 -0.17 -7.55 8.39
CA GLN A 18 -1.23 -7.90 9.34
C GLN A 18 -2.43 -8.49 8.61
N VAL A 19 -2.88 -9.67 9.04
CA VAL A 19 -4.10 -10.31 8.53
C VAL A 19 -5.29 -9.77 9.32
N LEU A 20 -6.17 -9.03 8.65
CA LEU A 20 -7.37 -8.46 9.29
C LEU A 20 -8.55 -9.44 9.31
N THR A 21 -8.61 -10.35 8.35
CA THR A 21 -9.72 -11.30 8.17
C THR A 21 -9.25 -12.61 7.55
N GLY A 22 -9.90 -13.72 7.89
CA GLY A 22 -9.57 -15.06 7.41
C GLY A 22 -8.50 -15.75 8.26
N SER A 23 -8.13 -16.97 7.87
CA SER A 23 -7.07 -17.77 8.50
C SER A 23 -6.21 -18.42 7.41
N PRO A 24 -5.32 -17.66 6.76
CA PRO A 24 -4.45 -18.20 5.71
C PRO A 24 -3.51 -19.26 6.28
N THR A 25 -3.07 -20.19 5.43
CA THR A 25 -2.02 -21.14 5.84
C THR A 25 -0.65 -20.48 5.82
N ASP A 26 0.31 -21.09 6.49
CA ASP A 26 1.69 -20.60 6.54
C ASP A 26 2.31 -20.54 5.13
N GLU A 27 1.97 -21.49 4.26
CA GLU A 27 2.44 -21.54 2.88
C GLU A 27 1.90 -20.35 2.06
N GLU A 28 0.63 -19.99 2.26
CA GLU A 28 0.02 -18.85 1.59
C GLU A 28 0.65 -17.52 2.03
N LEU A 29 0.95 -17.37 3.33
CA LEU A 29 1.65 -16.19 3.85
C LEU A 29 3.09 -16.11 3.34
N ALA A 30 3.80 -17.23 3.28
CA ALA A 30 5.15 -17.30 2.74
C ALA A 30 5.18 -16.92 1.25
N ALA A 31 4.25 -17.46 0.46
CA ALA A 31 4.11 -17.15 -0.96
C ALA A 31 3.80 -15.66 -1.19
N LEU A 32 2.85 -15.09 -0.44
CA LEU A 32 2.52 -13.67 -0.53
C LEU A 32 3.73 -12.78 -0.19
N THR A 33 4.48 -13.12 0.85
CA THR A 33 5.66 -12.37 1.28
C THR A 33 6.75 -12.39 0.20
N ALA A 34 7.00 -13.54 -0.43
CA ALA A 34 7.95 -13.66 -1.53
C ALA A 34 7.57 -12.76 -2.73
N VAL A 35 6.28 -12.70 -3.07
CA VAL A 35 5.78 -11.81 -4.14
C VAL A 35 5.97 -10.34 -3.80
N VAL A 36 5.65 -9.92 -2.57
CA VAL A 36 5.82 -8.53 -2.10
C VAL A 36 7.29 -8.11 -2.16
N LEU A 37 8.19 -8.96 -1.68
CA LEU A 37 9.64 -8.70 -1.73
C LEU A 37 10.15 -8.61 -3.18
N GLY A 38 9.67 -9.49 -4.07
CA GLY A 38 10.03 -9.47 -5.49
C GLY A 38 9.57 -8.20 -6.22
N LEU A 39 8.39 -7.67 -5.88
CA LEU A 39 7.88 -6.41 -6.44
C LEU A 39 8.71 -5.20 -5.96
N GLY A 40 9.16 -5.20 -4.71
CA GLY A 40 9.98 -4.13 -4.15
C GLY A 40 11.38 -4.03 -4.78
N ALA A 41 11.97 -5.16 -5.16
CA ALA A 41 13.31 -5.21 -5.76
C ALA A 41 13.39 -4.63 -7.19
N GLY A 42 12.25 -4.48 -7.88
CA GLY A 42 12.19 -4.01 -9.27
C GLY A 42 11.67 -2.58 -9.47
N ALA A 43 11.40 -1.84 -8.39
CA ALA A 43 10.85 -0.49 -8.51
C ALA A 43 11.95 0.54 -8.88
N PRO A 44 11.92 1.16 -10.08
CA PRO A 44 12.74 2.34 -10.32
C PRO A 44 12.27 3.45 -9.37
N ASP A 45 13.23 4.21 -8.83
CA ASP A 45 12.96 5.43 -8.04
C ASP A 45 11.88 6.24 -8.75
N SER A 46 10.70 6.27 -8.14
CA SER A 46 9.53 6.88 -8.75
C SER A 46 9.79 8.37 -8.91
N ALA A 47 10.12 8.78 -10.13
CA ALA A 47 10.11 10.18 -10.53
C ALA A 47 8.79 10.79 -10.05
N ALA A 48 8.90 11.82 -9.21
CA ALA A 48 7.77 12.44 -8.54
C ALA A 48 6.64 12.72 -9.54
N PRO A 49 5.38 12.40 -9.20
CA PRO A 49 4.27 12.64 -10.11
C PRO A 49 4.20 14.14 -10.40
N VAL A 50 4.38 14.51 -11.68
CA VAL A 50 4.17 15.87 -12.16
C VAL A 50 2.77 16.29 -11.73
N LEU A 51 2.68 17.27 -10.82
CA LEU A 51 1.41 17.81 -10.33
C LEU A 51 0.61 18.33 -11.54
N ARG A 52 -0.33 17.53 -12.02
CA ARG A 52 -1.21 17.93 -13.13
C ARG A 52 -2.33 18.80 -12.57
N ASP A 53 -2.67 19.87 -13.29
CA ASP A 53 -3.77 20.77 -12.93
C ASP A 53 -5.06 19.95 -12.63
N PRO A 54 -5.65 20.11 -11.43
CA PRO A 54 -6.87 19.42 -11.01
C PRO A 54 -8.03 19.51 -12.03
N ALA A 55 -8.14 20.63 -12.76
CA ALA A 55 -9.19 20.82 -13.76
C ALA A 55 -8.99 19.92 -15.00
N THR A 56 -7.74 19.80 -15.48
CA THR A 56 -7.39 18.89 -16.57
C THR A 56 -7.58 17.42 -16.17
N THR A 57 -7.24 17.09 -14.93
CA THR A 57 -7.49 15.77 -14.35
C THR A 57 -8.98 15.46 -14.39
N ARG A 58 -9.85 16.32 -13.85
CA ARG A 58 -11.31 16.10 -13.83
C ARG A 58 -11.89 15.87 -15.23
N ARG A 59 -11.51 16.68 -16.23
CA ARG A 59 -12.00 16.52 -17.62
C ARG A 59 -11.56 15.18 -18.24
N ALA A 60 -10.29 14.79 -18.04
CA ALA A 60 -9.78 13.51 -18.52
C ALA A 60 -10.52 12.31 -17.88
N TRP A 61 -10.88 12.42 -16.61
CA TRP A 61 -11.66 11.40 -15.89
C TRP A 61 -13.09 11.26 -16.40
N THR A 62 -13.83 12.36 -16.57
CA THR A 62 -15.21 12.32 -17.08
C THR A 62 -15.25 11.66 -18.46
N ARG A 63 -14.30 12.02 -19.33
CA ARG A 63 -14.16 11.41 -20.66
C ARG A 63 -13.88 9.91 -20.56
N ARG A 64 -12.93 9.48 -19.71
CA ARG A 64 -12.61 8.06 -19.55
C ARG A 64 -13.79 7.23 -19.03
N ARG A 65 -14.59 7.78 -18.11
CA ARG A 65 -15.79 7.12 -17.58
C ARG A 65 -16.89 6.98 -18.63
N GLN A 66 -17.11 8.01 -19.44
CA GLN A 66 -18.06 7.96 -20.57
C GLN A 66 -17.67 6.91 -21.61
N LEU A 67 -16.37 6.66 -21.77
CA LEU A 67 -15.81 5.68 -22.69
C LEU A 67 -15.65 4.28 -22.08
N SER A 68 -16.11 4.06 -20.84
CA SER A 68 -15.94 2.80 -20.10
C SER A 68 -14.50 2.27 -20.10
N LEU A 69 -13.51 3.16 -20.12
CA LEU A 69 -12.10 2.79 -20.14
C LEU A 69 -11.68 2.27 -18.77
N THR A 70 -10.79 1.28 -18.78
CA THR A 70 -10.17 0.77 -17.57
C THR A 70 -9.44 1.89 -16.82
N PRO A 71 -9.41 1.83 -15.47
CA PRO A 71 -8.68 2.80 -14.66
C PRO A 71 -7.23 2.90 -15.13
N ALA A 72 -6.68 4.11 -15.16
CA ALA A 72 -5.28 4.27 -15.48
C ALA A 72 -4.42 3.52 -14.44
N PRO A 73 -3.43 2.71 -14.87
CA PRO A 73 -2.50 2.08 -13.96
C PRO A 73 -1.69 3.16 -13.25
N GLY A 74 -1.46 3.00 -11.95
CA GLY A 74 -0.60 3.91 -11.19
C GLY A 74 -0.98 4.07 -9.72
N PRO A 75 -0.13 4.77 -8.94
CA PRO A 75 -0.33 4.98 -7.51
C PRO A 75 -1.68 5.62 -7.21
N GLY A 76 -2.45 5.00 -6.30
CA GLY A 76 -3.75 5.50 -5.86
C GLY A 76 -4.95 5.14 -6.74
N SER A 77 -4.78 4.36 -7.81
CA SER A 77 -5.90 3.81 -8.60
C SER A 77 -6.83 2.93 -7.74
N TRP A 78 -6.23 2.14 -6.86
CA TRP A 78 -6.90 1.23 -5.90
C TRP A 78 -7.69 1.95 -4.79
N ARG A 79 -7.33 3.19 -4.45
CA ARG A 79 -8.07 3.96 -3.42
C ARG A 79 -9.49 4.32 -3.86
N ARG A 80 -9.78 4.14 -5.16
CA ARG A 80 -11.06 4.51 -5.77
C ARG A 80 -11.90 3.31 -6.20
N THR A 81 -11.40 2.08 -6.01
CA THR A 81 -12.16 0.84 -6.24
C THR A 81 -12.96 0.40 -5.01
N TYR A 82 -12.64 0.91 -3.81
CA TYR A 82 -13.41 0.67 -2.61
C TYR A 82 -14.34 1.85 -2.34
N ARG A 83 -15.62 1.68 -2.66
CA ARG A 83 -16.75 2.42 -2.10
C ARG A 83 -17.97 1.51 -2.05
#